data_AF-A0AAX2J2S4-F1
#
_entry.id   AF-A0AAX2J2S4-F1
#
_cell.length_a   1.000
_cell.length_b   1.000
_cell.length_c   1.000
_cell.angle_alpha   90.00
_cell.angle_beta   90.00
_cell.angle_gamma   90.00
#
_symmetry.space_group_name_H-M   'P 1'
#
loop_
_entity.id
_entity.type
_entity.pdbx_description
1 polymer ?
#
loop_
_entity_poly.entity_id
_entity_poly.type
_entity_poly.pdbx_seq_one_letter_code
_entity_poly.pdbx_strand_id
1 'polypeptide(L)'
;MFTLQALGIQSLNLEHQENSKDLGNGNRLTHIGSYTKIDGTTSEMGDVEFASNSLYSRYTDTVELTPEQLKAPNLQGLGRLRDLRSITLN
;
A
#
# COMPACT_ATOMS: atom_id res chain seq x y z
N MET A 1 10.03 -10.62 -9.20
CA MET A 1 11.08 -10.05 -8.33
C MET A 1 12.34 -9.92 -9.18
N PHE A 2 13.06 -8.80 -9.09
CA PHE A 2 14.25 -8.51 -9.91
C PHE A 2 15.42 -8.10 -9.02
N THR A 3 16.66 -8.33 -9.48
CA THR A 3 17.87 -7.78 -8.85
C THR A 3 18.27 -6.47 -9.51
N LEU A 4 19.04 -5.63 -8.81
CA LEU A 4 19.57 -4.36 -9.38
C LEU A 4 20.42 -4.62 -10.63
N GLN A 5 21.26 -5.67 -10.60
CA GLN A 5 22.08 -6.06 -11.73
C GLN A 5 21.24 -6.46 -12.95
N ALA A 6 20.15 -7.20 -12.75
CA ALA A 6 19.23 -7.59 -13.83
C ALA A 6 18.51 -6.37 -14.44
N LEU A 7 18.37 -5.28 -13.68
CA LEU A 7 17.81 -4.00 -14.15
C LEU A 7 18.88 -3.02 -14.67
N GLY A 8 20.15 -3.43 -14.68
CA GLY A 8 21.25 -2.57 -15.14
C GLY A 8 21.56 -1.40 -14.21
N ILE A 9 21.23 -1.49 -12.93
CA ILE A 9 21.52 -0.46 -11.92
C ILE A 9 22.91 -0.73 -11.33
N GLN A 10 23.78 0.27 -11.40
CA GLN A 10 25.16 0.21 -10.91
C GLN A 10 25.29 0.75 -9.49
N SER A 11 24.69 1.91 -9.20
CA SER A 11 24.77 2.57 -7.90
C SER A 11 23.52 3.38 -7.59
N LEU A 12 23.26 3.57 -6.29
CA LEU A 12 22.23 4.48 -5.78
C LEU A 12 22.92 5.69 -5.15
N ASN A 13 22.49 6.89 -5.50
CA ASN A 13 22.94 8.10 -4.82
C ASN A 13 22.10 8.30 -3.54
N LEU A 14 22.75 8.50 -2.39
CA LEU A 14 22.08 8.70 -1.11
C LEU A 14 21.71 10.16 -0.83
N GLU A 15 22.22 11.09 -1.64
CA GLU A 15 21.76 12.48 -1.63
C GLU A 15 20.36 12.57 -2.24
N HIS A 16 19.51 13.40 -1.62
CA HIS A 16 18.14 13.63 -2.05
C HIS A 16 17.74 15.08 -1.83
N GLN A 17 16.71 15.50 -2.56
CA GLN A 17 16.02 16.75 -2.33
C GLN A 17 14.65 16.46 -1.72
N GLU A 18 14.32 17.14 -0.63
CA GLU A 18 12.96 17.18 -0.11
C GLU A 18 12.08 17.97 -1.09
N ASN A 19 11.11 17.29 -1.68
CA ASN A 19 10.19 17.91 -2.62
C ASN A 19 8.84 17.23 -2.49
N SER A 20 7.87 17.97 -1.95
CA SER A 20 6.48 17.52 -1.85
C SER A 20 5.76 17.79 -3.17
N LYS A 21 5.91 16.87 -4.14
CA LYS A 21 5.21 16.94 -5.42
C LYS A 21 3.95 16.10 -5.39
N ASP A 22 2.81 16.74 -5.62
CA ASP A 22 1.53 16.06 -5.81
C ASP A 22 1.55 15.24 -7.12
N LEU A 23 1.21 13.96 -7.02
CA LEU A 23 1.09 13.03 -8.15
C LEU A 23 -0.38 12.75 -8.53
N GLY A 24 -1.34 13.38 -7.84
CA GLY A 24 -2.77 13.19 -8.02
C GLY A 24 -3.33 11.99 -7.27
N ASN A 25 -4.65 11.93 -7.13
CA ASN A 25 -5.38 10.88 -6.41
C ASN A 25 -4.91 10.65 -4.96
N GLY A 26 -4.40 11.70 -4.31
CA GLY A 26 -3.87 11.66 -2.95
C GLY A 26 -2.46 11.04 -2.82
N ASN A 27 -1.79 10.75 -3.94
CA ASN A 27 -0.42 10.23 -3.92
C ASN A 27 0.58 11.39 -3.98
N ARG A 28 1.72 11.24 -3.30
CA ARG A 28 2.73 12.28 -3.21
C ARG A 28 4.13 11.71 -3.34
N LEU A 29 4.97 12.38 -4.12
CA LEU A 29 6.42 12.18 -4.12
C LEU A 29 6.98 13.13 -3.05
N THR A 30 7.80 12.63 -2.12
CA THR A 30 8.29 13.41 -0.97
C THR A 30 9.78 13.66 -0.99
N HIS A 31 10.56 12.73 -1.53
CA HIS A 31 12.00 12.85 -1.73
C HIS A 31 12.38 12.39 -3.13
N ILE A 32 13.28 13.12 -3.78
CA ILE A 32 13.81 12.78 -5.10
C ILE A 32 15.32 12.61 -4.99
N GLY A 33 15.80 11.43 -5.37
CA GLY A 33 17.20 11.09 -5.50
C GLY A 33 17.51 10.59 -6.92
N SER A 34 18.66 9.95 -7.09
CA SER A 34 19.07 9.42 -8.38
C SER A 34 19.81 8.09 -8.27
N TYR A 35 19.84 7.35 -9.35
CA TYR A 35 20.68 6.16 -9.51
C TYR A 35 21.42 6.21 -10.84
N THR A 36 22.55 5.52 -10.92
CA THR A 36 23.36 5.40 -12.13
C THR A 36 23.21 4.00 -12.71
N LYS A 37 23.04 3.93 -14.03
CA LYS A 37 22.98 2.68 -14.79
C LYS A 37 24.37 2.25 -15.26
N ILE A 38 24.49 0.99 -15.64
CA ILE A 38 25.76 0.41 -16.15
C ILE A 38 26.25 1.13 -17.42
N ASP A 39 25.35 1.70 -18.23
CA ASP A 39 25.69 2.51 -19.40
C ASP A 39 26.15 3.94 -19.06
N GLY A 40 26.25 4.29 -17.77
CA GLY A 40 26.67 5.59 -17.27
C GLY A 40 25.55 6.64 -17.21
N THR A 41 24.34 6.33 -17.68
CA THR A 41 23.21 7.27 -17.59
C THR A 41 22.67 7.34 -16.16
N THR A 42 22.18 8.52 -15.78
CA THR A 42 21.50 8.75 -14.50
C THR A 42 19.99 8.78 -14.69
N SER A 43 19.26 8.41 -13.65
CA SER A 43 17.79 8.42 -13.64
C SER A 43 17.27 8.75 -12.24
N GLU A 44 16.05 9.27 -12.16
CA GLU A 44 15.42 9.63 -10.89
C GLU A 44 14.91 8.40 -10.14
N MET A 45 14.97 8.47 -8.81
CA MET A 45 14.27 7.60 -7.88
C MET A 45 13.65 8.47 -6.79
N GLY A 46 12.68 7.96 -6.04
CA GLY A 46 12.12 8.75 -4.96
C GLY A 46 11.17 8.00 -4.05
N ASP A 47 10.87 8.64 -2.92
CA ASP A 47 9.93 8.14 -1.92
C ASP A 47 8.51 8.55 -2.28
N VAL A 48 7.62 7.56 -2.37
CA VAL A 48 6.22 7.76 -2.71
C VAL A 48 5.32 7.45 -1.52
N GLU A 49 4.57 8.45 -1.09
CA GLU A 49 3.47 8.34 -0.15
C GLU A 49 2.19 8.04 -0.95
N PHE A 50 1.74 6.78 -0.91
CA PHE A 50 0.53 6.36 -1.60
C PHE A 50 -0.73 6.72 -0.81
N ALA A 51 -1.75 7.19 -1.51
CA ALA A 51 -3.07 7.34 -0.93
C ALA A 51 -3.57 5.98 -0.42
N SER A 52 -3.97 5.92 0.84
CA SER A 52 -4.62 4.76 1.41
C SER A 52 -5.97 5.15 1.99
N ASN A 53 -6.98 4.32 1.76
CA ASN A 53 -8.28 4.47 2.39
C ASN A 53 -8.48 3.31 3.37
N SER A 54 -8.42 3.63 4.66
CA SER A 54 -8.55 2.66 5.76
C SER A 54 -9.93 2.02 5.85
N LEU A 55 -10.96 2.55 5.18
CA LEU A 55 -12.29 1.94 5.11
C LEU A 55 -12.35 0.73 4.15
N TYR A 56 -11.41 0.64 3.20
CA TYR A 56 -11.34 -0.44 2.21
C TYR A 56 -10.35 -1.57 2.57
N SER A 57 -9.84 -1.64 3.80
CA SER A 57 -9.22 -2.90 4.23
C SER A 57 -10.34 -3.93 4.41
N ARG A 58 -10.57 -4.77 3.40
CA ARG A 58 -11.38 -5.96 3.62
C ARG A 58 -10.64 -6.85 4.60
N TYR A 59 -11.32 -7.24 5.68
CA TYR A 59 -10.86 -8.35 6.49
C TYR A 59 -10.70 -9.57 5.56
N THR A 60 -9.49 -10.07 5.40
CA THR A 60 -9.20 -11.18 4.47
C THR A 60 -9.61 -12.52 5.04
N ASP A 61 -9.89 -12.60 6.33
CA ASP A 61 -10.39 -13.80 7.00
C ASP A 61 -11.91 -13.86 6.88
N THR A 62 -12.40 -14.81 6.08
CA THR A 62 -13.81 -15.20 6.06
C THR A 62 -14.08 -16.16 7.23
N VAL A 63 -15.03 -15.81 8.10
CA VAL A 63 -15.59 -16.71 9.11
C VAL A 63 -16.86 -17.34 8.53
N GLU A 64 -16.99 -18.66 8.55
CA GLU A 64 -18.24 -19.31 8.21
C GLU A 64 -19.31 -18.99 9.26
N LEU A 65 -20.45 -18.44 8.81
CA LEU A 65 -21.56 -18.05 9.67
C LEU A 65 -22.55 -19.21 9.86
N THR A 66 -23.09 -19.36 11.06
CA THR A 66 -24.18 -20.33 11.30
C THR A 66 -25.50 -19.87 10.66
N PRO A 67 -26.46 -20.78 10.42
CA PRO A 67 -27.78 -20.42 9.89
C PRO A 67 -28.53 -19.37 10.73
N GLU A 68 -28.30 -19.32 12.04
CA GLU A 68 -28.87 -18.34 12.97
C GLU A 68 -28.28 -16.95 12.75
N GLN A 69 -26.96 -16.86 12.54
CA GLN A 69 -26.27 -15.58 12.31
C GLN A 69 -26.68 -14.92 10.99
N LEU A 70 -26.98 -15.72 9.95
CA LEU A 70 -27.47 -15.20 8.66
C LEU A 70 -28.83 -14.50 8.77
N LYS A 71 -29.64 -14.83 9.78
CA LYS A 71 -30.97 -14.24 10.00
C LYS A 71 -30.94 -12.91 10.77
N ALA A 72 -29.85 -12.61 11.48
CA ALA A 72 -29.71 -11.37 12.24
C ALA A 72 -29.42 -10.16 11.32
N PRO A 73 -29.81 -8.93 11.66
CA PRO A 73 -29.37 -7.74 10.91
C PRO A 73 -27.83 -7.68 10.81
N ASN A 74 -27.28 -7.42 9.62
CA ASN A 74 -25.83 -7.23 9.45
C ASN A 74 -25.51 -5.75 9.37
N LEU A 75 -24.50 -5.31 10.11
CA LEU A 75 -23.75 -4.12 9.76
C LEU A 75 -22.42 -4.61 9.18
N GLN A 76 -22.14 -4.23 7.92
CA GLN A 76 -20.86 -4.54 7.30
C GLN A 76 -19.75 -3.88 8.11
N GLY A 77 -18.73 -4.66 8.45
CA GLY A 77 -17.53 -4.17 9.08
C GLY A 77 -16.79 -3.22 8.14
N LEU A 78 -16.37 -2.07 8.66
CA LEU A 78 -15.54 -1.11 7.93
C LEU A 78 -14.12 -1.14 8.48
N GLY A 79 -13.13 -1.19 7.59
CA GLY A 79 -11.72 -1.20 7.95
C GLY A 79 -11.30 -2.43 8.79
N ARG A 80 -10.86 -2.22 10.03
CA ARG A 80 -10.43 -3.30 10.94
C ARG A 80 -11.58 -3.92 11.74
N LEU A 81 -12.81 -3.41 11.61
CA LEU A 81 -13.98 -4.00 12.27
C LEU A 81 -14.50 -5.15 11.42
N ARG A 82 -14.77 -6.30 12.05
CA ARG A 82 -15.44 -7.42 11.40
C ARG A 82 -16.94 -7.17 11.34
N ASP A 83 -17.63 -7.85 10.42
CA ASP A 83 -19.09 -7.89 10.35
C ASP A 83 -19.69 -8.29 11.70
N LEU A 84 -20.77 -7.64 12.13
CA LEU A 84 -21.43 -7.96 13.40
C LEU A 84 -21.83 -9.43 13.50
N ARG A 85 -22.21 -10.06 12.38
CA ARG A 85 -22.56 -11.48 12.32
C ARG A 85 -21.38 -12.42 12.63
N SER A 86 -20.13 -11.97 12.49
CA SER A 86 -18.93 -12.78 12.76
C SER A 86 -18.53 -12.86 14.24
N ILE A 87 -19.18 -12.08 15.11
CA ILE A 87 -18.89 -12.06 16.54
C ILE A 87 -19.74 -13.14 17.20
N THR A 88 -19.09 -14.12 17.84
CA THR A 88 -19.79 -15.11 18.67
C THR A 88 -20.32 -14.39 19.91
N LEU A 89 -21.65 -14.40 20.11
CA LEU A 89 -22.26 -13.99 21.37
C LEU A 89 -21.95 -15.08 22.40
N ASN A 90 -21.05 -14.79 23.34
CA ASN A 90 -20.84 -15.61 24.53
C ASN A 90 -21.95 -15.39 25.55
#